data_AF-A0A7C7CRN4-F1
#
_entry.id   AF-A0A7C7CRN4-F1
#
_cell.length_a   1.000
_cell.length_b   1.000
_cell.length_c   1.000
_cell.angle_alpha   90.00
_cell.angle_beta   90.00
_cell.angle_gamma   90.00
#
_symmetry.space_group_name_H-M   'P 1'
#
loop_
_entity.id
_entity.type
_entity.pdbx_description
1 polymer ?
#
loop_
_entity_poly.entity_id
_entity_poly.type
_entity_poly.pdbx_seq_one_letter_code
_entity_poly.pdbx_strand_id
1 'polypeptide(L)'
;MESKSMIGKNLGRTLFISLIFFIAGCSKTTTSWTTLFDGQKVTGIRGFKMGSFPWGSWAIENETLKTLPEGDHIDIITTEQYKNFELELEWKVSAGGNSGIFHH
;
A
#
# COMPACT_ATOMS: atom_id res chain seq x y z
N MET A 1 -62.49 53.59 36.25
CA MET A 1 -62.86 52.31 36.90
C MET A 1 -61.71 51.35 36.65
N GLU A 2 -61.05 50.93 37.71
CA GLU A 2 -59.87 50.06 37.69
C GLU A 2 -60.17 48.71 37.04
N SER A 3 -59.19 48.18 36.31
CA SER A 3 -59.00 46.74 36.17
C SER A 3 -57.50 46.48 36.11
N LYS A 4 -56.91 46.21 37.27
CA LYS A 4 -55.58 45.62 37.38
C LYS A 4 -55.66 44.17 36.88
N SER A 5 -54.79 43.81 35.93
CA SER A 5 -54.46 42.41 35.67
C SER A 5 -52.95 42.27 35.77
N MET A 6 -52.49 41.56 36.80
CA MET A 6 -51.14 41.03 36.92
C MET A 6 -51.17 39.54 36.53
N ILE A 7 -49.98 39.00 36.25
CA ILE A 7 -49.61 37.56 36.15
C ILE A 7 -49.70 37.02 34.70
N GLY A 8 -48.68 36.41 34.10
CA GLY A 8 -47.47 35.83 34.67
C GLY A 8 -46.34 35.67 33.65
N LYS A 9 -45.14 35.54 34.22
CA LYS A 9 -43.87 35.22 33.58
C LYS A 9 -43.96 33.81 33.00
N ASN A 10 -43.41 33.58 31.80
CA ASN A 10 -42.70 32.34 31.48
C ASN A 10 -41.70 32.61 30.36
N LEU A 11 -40.48 32.90 30.83
CA LEU A 11 -39.24 32.98 30.05
C LEU A 11 -38.85 31.57 29.60
N GLY A 12 -39.50 31.06 28.54
CA GLY A 12 -39.11 29.83 27.87
C GLY A 12 -37.89 30.08 26.99
N ARG A 13 -36.69 30.00 27.58
CA ARG A 13 -35.42 30.06 26.85
C ARG A 13 -35.36 28.91 25.84
N THR A 14 -35.34 29.29 24.57
CA THR A 14 -34.95 28.49 23.40
C THR A 14 -33.69 27.67 23.71
N LEU A 15 -33.77 26.34 23.63
CA LEU A 15 -32.60 25.47 23.66
C LEU A 15 -32.62 24.57 22.42
N PHE A 16 -32.09 25.09 21.33
CA PHE A 16 -31.71 24.32 20.14
C PHE A 16 -30.53 23.41 20.55
N ILE A 17 -30.82 22.15 20.89
CA ILE A 17 -29.77 21.15 21.07
C ILE A 17 -29.41 20.66 19.66
N SER A 18 -28.47 21.35 19.02
CA SER A 18 -27.78 20.83 17.84
C SER A 18 -26.92 19.65 18.29
N LEU A 19 -27.40 18.44 18.03
CA LEU A 19 -26.67 17.21 18.26
C LEU A 19 -25.61 17.06 17.16
N ILE A 20 -24.46 17.70 17.36
CA ILE A 20 -23.26 17.48 16.56
C ILE A 20 -22.74 16.08 16.92
N PHE A 21 -23.20 15.05 16.20
CA PHE A 21 -22.50 13.78 16.11
C PHE A 21 -21.24 14.00 15.29
N PHE A 22 -20.17 14.46 15.94
CA PHE A 22 -18.82 14.39 15.39
C PHE A 22 -18.37 12.92 15.50
N ILE A 23 -18.82 12.10 14.56
CA ILE A 23 -18.29 10.74 14.41
C ILE A 23 -16.87 10.93 13.88
N ALA A 24 -15.90 10.97 14.80
CA ALA A 24 -14.50 10.86 14.46
C ALA A 24 -14.29 9.48 13.82
N GLY A 25 -14.31 9.45 12.48
CA GLY A 25 -13.95 8.27 11.71
C GLY A 25 -12.48 7.96 11.98
N CYS A 26 -12.23 6.89 12.73
CA CYS A 26 -10.91 6.28 12.76
C CYS A 26 -10.70 5.62 11.39
N SER A 27 -9.98 6.30 10.49
CA SER A 27 -9.50 5.67 9.27
C SER A 27 -8.52 4.58 9.67
N LYS A 28 -8.95 3.31 9.67
CA LYS A 28 -8.00 2.19 9.65
C LYS A 28 -7.16 2.38 8.40
N THR A 29 -5.88 2.76 8.56
CA THR A 29 -4.89 2.58 7.51
C THR A 29 -4.71 1.08 7.34
N THR A 30 -5.53 0.47 6.49
CA THR A 30 -5.19 -0.84 5.94
C THR A 30 -3.96 -0.60 5.09
N THR A 31 -2.78 -1.01 5.57
CA THR A 31 -1.57 -1.03 4.75
C THR A 31 -1.88 -1.91 3.55
N SER A 32 -2.10 -1.31 2.38
CA SER A 32 -2.34 -2.05 1.15
C SER A 32 -1.00 -2.57 0.65
N TRP A 33 -0.89 -3.89 0.49
CA TRP A 33 0.24 -4.51 -0.19
C TRP A 33 0.38 -3.97 -1.62
N THR A 34 1.62 -3.74 -2.04
CA THR A 34 1.95 -3.42 -3.44
C THR A 34 2.48 -4.67 -4.11
N THR A 35 1.77 -5.18 -5.10
CA THR A 35 2.23 -6.31 -5.91
C THR A 35 3.42 -5.88 -6.76
N LEU A 36 4.60 -6.47 -6.51
CA LEU A 36 5.80 -6.21 -7.31
C LEU A 36 5.85 -7.05 -8.60
N PHE A 37 5.23 -8.22 -8.59
CA PHE A 37 5.11 -9.09 -9.77
C PHE A 37 3.79 -9.86 -9.70
N ASP A 38 3.02 -9.83 -10.80
CA ASP A 38 1.68 -10.42 -10.89
C ASP A 38 1.65 -11.81 -11.56
N GLY A 39 2.82 -12.37 -11.85
CA GLY A 39 2.97 -13.64 -12.56
C GLY A 39 2.96 -13.52 -14.09
N GLN A 40 2.54 -12.38 -14.64
CA GLN A 40 2.28 -12.25 -16.08
C GLN A 40 3.16 -11.23 -16.77
N LYS A 41 3.43 -10.11 -16.10
CA LYS A 41 4.19 -9.00 -16.68
C LYS A 41 5.15 -8.40 -15.67
N VAL A 42 6.31 -8.00 -16.19
CA VAL A 42 7.27 -7.22 -15.41
C VAL A 42 6.94 -5.74 -15.60
N THR A 43 6.54 -5.11 -14.50
CA THR A 43 6.37 -3.65 -14.41
C THR A 43 7.04 -3.15 -13.14
N GLY A 44 7.73 -2.01 -13.20
CA GLY A 44 8.40 -1.44 -12.03
C GLY A 44 9.65 -2.20 -11.56
N ILE A 45 10.19 -3.09 -12.39
CA ILE A 45 11.44 -3.84 -12.14
C ILE A 45 12.34 -3.71 -13.37
N ARG A 46 13.65 -3.53 -13.15
CA ARG A 46 14.69 -3.43 -14.20
C ARG A 46 15.97 -4.14 -13.78
N GLY A 47 16.88 -4.36 -14.73
CA GLY A 47 18.21 -4.88 -14.41
C GLY A 47 19.06 -3.85 -13.64
N PHE A 48 19.91 -4.33 -12.73
CA PHE A 48 20.88 -3.48 -12.06
C PHE A 48 21.80 -2.80 -13.09
N LYS A 49 21.99 -1.48 -12.94
CA LYS A 49 22.68 -0.61 -13.92
C LYS A 49 22.10 -0.61 -15.35
N MET A 50 20.88 -1.10 -15.55
CA MET A 50 20.19 -1.09 -16.84
C MET A 50 18.95 -0.21 -16.82
N GLY A 51 18.49 0.25 -17.99
CA GLY A 51 17.25 1.02 -18.14
C GLY A 51 15.99 0.17 -18.33
N SER A 52 16.15 -1.15 -18.52
CA SER A 52 15.06 -2.08 -18.84
C SER A 52 15.23 -3.42 -18.11
N PHE A 53 14.22 -4.28 -18.17
CA PHE A 53 14.29 -5.65 -17.65
C PHE A 53 15.24 -6.52 -18.50
N PRO A 54 16.10 -7.35 -17.88
CA PRO A 54 17.15 -8.10 -18.58
C PRO A 54 16.61 -9.43 -19.13
N TRP A 55 15.84 -9.40 -20.22
CA TRP A 55 15.21 -10.60 -20.81
C TRP A 55 16.17 -11.70 -21.30
N GLY A 56 17.46 -11.39 -21.46
CA GLY A 56 18.49 -12.40 -21.76
C GLY A 56 19.00 -13.15 -20.53
N SER A 57 18.70 -12.66 -19.33
CA SER A 57 19.17 -13.20 -18.04
C SER A 57 18.02 -13.71 -17.16
N TRP A 58 16.80 -13.27 -17.46
CA TRP A 58 15.59 -13.61 -16.72
C TRP A 58 14.43 -13.85 -17.67
N ALA A 59 13.55 -14.77 -17.29
CA ALA A 59 12.31 -15.07 -17.98
C ALA A 59 11.13 -15.14 -17.02
N ILE A 60 9.92 -14.99 -17.57
CA ILE A 60 8.70 -15.42 -16.90
C ILE A 60 8.46 -16.88 -17.29
N GLU A 61 8.42 -17.78 -16.30
CA GLU A 61 8.13 -19.19 -16.51
C GLU A 61 7.23 -19.68 -15.38
N ASN A 62 6.12 -20.34 -15.71
CA ASN A 62 5.14 -20.84 -14.74
C ASN A 62 4.71 -19.78 -13.72
N GLU A 63 4.42 -18.56 -14.20
CA GLU A 63 4.01 -17.43 -13.36
C GLU A 63 5.07 -16.96 -12.35
N THR A 64 6.34 -17.32 -12.56
CA THR A 64 7.48 -16.92 -11.72
C THR A 64 8.54 -16.18 -12.53
N LEU A 65 9.32 -15.33 -11.85
CA LEU A 65 10.56 -14.81 -12.41
C LEU A 65 11.68 -15.82 -12.16
N LYS A 66 12.35 -16.24 -13.24
CA LYS A 66 13.38 -17.27 -13.23
C LYS A 66 14.65 -16.78 -13.91
N THR A 67 15.79 -17.04 -13.29
CA THR A 67 17.11 -16.78 -13.89
C THR A 67 17.41 -17.77 -15.01
N LEU A 68 18.07 -17.30 -16.06
CA LEU A 68 18.54 -18.09 -17.20
C LEU A 68 20.04 -18.36 -17.03
N PRO A 69 20.47 -19.59 -16.74
CA PRO A 69 21.89 -19.93 -16.54
C PRO A 69 22.79 -19.68 -17.75
N GLU A 70 22.21 -19.70 -18.95
CA GLU A 70 22.90 -19.43 -20.21
C GLU A 70 23.13 -17.93 -20.49
N GLY A 71 22.44 -17.05 -19.75
CA GLY A 71 22.54 -15.60 -19.87
C GLY A 71 23.59 -14.98 -18.94
N ASP A 72 23.77 -13.66 -19.06
CA ASP A 72 24.58 -12.91 -18.12
C ASP A 72 23.97 -12.94 -16.71
N HIS A 73 24.79 -12.97 -15.67
CA HIS A 73 24.31 -12.95 -14.28
C HIS A 73 23.96 -11.50 -13.87
N ILE A 74 22.74 -11.08 -14.18
CA ILE A 74 22.24 -9.73 -13.90
C ILE A 74 21.23 -9.75 -12.77
N ASP A 75 21.49 -9.00 -11.70
CA ASP A 75 20.51 -8.76 -10.63
C ASP A 75 19.35 -7.89 -11.14
N ILE A 76 18.15 -8.12 -10.62
CA ILE A 76 16.98 -7.27 -10.87
C ILE A 76 16.66 -6.42 -9.64
N ILE A 77 16.16 -5.21 -9.87
CA ILE A 77 15.84 -4.24 -8.84
C ILE A 77 14.52 -3.55 -9.14
N THR A 78 13.80 -3.15 -8.09
CA THR A 78 12.63 -2.26 -8.22
C THR A 78 13.06 -0.92 -8.79
N THR A 79 12.18 -0.28 -9.56
CA THR A 79 12.37 1.11 -10.01
C THR A 79 12.14 2.09 -8.87
N GLU A 80 11.18 1.76 -7.99
CA GLU A 80 10.90 2.51 -6.77
C GLU A 80 11.88 2.17 -5.65
N GLN A 81 12.10 3.14 -4.76
CA GLN A 81 12.91 2.98 -3.55
C GLN A 81 12.00 2.92 -2.33
N TYR A 82 12.28 1.96 -1.45
CA TYR A 82 11.53 1.73 -0.23
C TYR A 82 12.42 1.98 0.98
N LYS A 83 11.87 2.60 2.03
CA LYS A 83 12.59 2.86 3.29
C LYS A 83 12.10 1.94 4.41
N ASN A 84 10.84 2.11 4.83
CA ASN A 84 10.19 1.24 5.79
C ASN A 84 9.20 0.38 5.02
N PHE A 85 9.44 -0.93 4.97
CA PHE A 85 8.60 -1.85 4.23
C PHE A 85 8.58 -3.23 4.90
N GLU A 86 7.57 -4.00 4.54
CA GLU A 86 7.53 -5.44 4.73
C GLU A 86 7.52 -6.07 3.33
N LEU A 87 8.27 -7.16 3.14
CA LEU A 87 8.37 -7.87 1.86
C LEU A 87 7.94 -9.31 2.07
N GLU A 88 6.95 -9.73 1.27
CA GLU A 88 6.47 -11.11 1.22
C GLU A 88 6.71 -11.66 -0.20
N LEU A 89 7.38 -12.81 -0.29
CA LEU A 89 7.60 -13.54 -1.53
C LEU A 89 7.90 -15.02 -1.28
N GLU A 90 7.70 -15.83 -2.30
CA GLU A 90 8.17 -17.21 -2.37
C GLU A 90 9.38 -17.34 -3.28
N TRP A 91 10.28 -18.27 -2.98
CA TRP A 91 11.46 -18.54 -3.80
C TRP A 91 11.74 -20.03 -3.88
N LYS A 92 12.40 -20.45 -4.96
CA LYS A 92 12.88 -21.81 -5.18
C LYS A 92 14.25 -21.76 -5.82
N VAL A 93 15.10 -22.72 -5.46
CA VAL A 93 16.47 -22.84 -5.99
C VAL A 93 16.74 -24.26 -6.47
N SER A 94 17.59 -24.41 -7.48
CA SER A 94 18.10 -25.71 -7.92
C SER A 94 19.16 -26.24 -6.94
N ALA A 95 19.47 -27.53 -7.01
CA ALA A 95 20.53 -28.11 -6.18
C ALA A 95 21.87 -27.39 -6.45
N GLY A 96 22.47 -26.85 -5.39
CA GLY A 96 23.71 -26.07 -5.47
C GLY A 96 23.55 -24.64 -6.01
N GLY A 97 22.32 -24.19 -6.27
CA GLY A 97 22.09 -22.81 -6.72
C GLY A 97 22.31 -21.80 -5.60
N ASN A 98 22.67 -20.58 -5.99
CA ASN A 98 22.93 -19.46 -5.08
C ASN A 98 22.23 -18.22 -5.63
N SER A 99 21.50 -17.53 -4.75
CA SER A 99 20.81 -16.28 -5.05
C SER A 99 20.63 -15.49 -3.75
N GLY A 100 20.04 -14.29 -3.83
CA GLY A 100 19.83 -13.43 -2.67
C GLY A 100 18.72 -12.41 -2.89
N ILE A 101 18.09 -12.01 -1.79
CA ILE A 101 17.19 -10.87 -1.72
C ILE A 101 17.98 -9.76 -1.04
N PHE A 102 18.17 -8.63 -1.73
CA PHE A 102 18.93 -7.50 -1.23
C PHE A 102 18.01 -6.35 -0.84
N HIS A 103 18.34 -5.68 0.26
CA HIS A 103 17.69 -4.44 0.69
C HIS A 103 18.72 -3.52 1.36
N HIS A 104 18.31 -2.29 1.67
CA HIS A 104 19.10 -1.33 2.44
C HIS A 104 18.82 -1.40 3.93
#